data_AF-A0A6H9YKT4-F1
#
_entry.id   AF-A0A6H9YKT4-F1
#
_cell.length_a   1.000
_cell.length_b   1.000
_cell.length_c   1.000
_cell.angle_alpha   90.00
_cell.angle_beta   90.00
_cell.angle_gamma   90.00
#
_symmetry.space_group_name_H-M   'P 1'
#
loop_
_entity.id
_entity.type
_entity.pdbx_description
1 polymer ?
#
loop_
_entity_poly.entity_id
_entity_poly.type
_entity_poly.pdbx_seq_one_letter_code
_entity_poly.pdbx_strand_id
1 'polypeptide(L)'
;MTADPPFLNEDDRQGPRRWVCRDLAAPALQDPGRPYGYNGLTMTEDALADRLASAQQAVHELVEIVHSQGRRTLGWYLMLLDIRDALADTSKSPEEILSTAAAMVDAIYTGPHNFGEFFVIRSDQVEMIVANEHIEELTTRLLEAVHGKGER
;
A
#
# COMPACT_ATOMS: atom_id res chain seq x y z
N MET A 1 -48.11 41.34 -30.89
CA MET A 1 -46.97 40.54 -31.35
C MET A 1 -46.76 39.48 -30.28
N THR A 2 -47.59 38.42 -30.21
CA THR A 2 -47.54 37.15 -30.99
C THR A 2 -46.15 36.50 -30.85
N ALA A 3 -45.94 35.29 -30.33
CA ALA A 3 -46.82 34.13 -30.14
C ALA A 3 -46.30 33.19 -29.02
N ASP A 4 -47.22 32.61 -28.26
CA ASP A 4 -47.20 31.23 -27.70
C ASP A 4 -47.40 30.26 -28.90
N PRO A 5 -46.82 29.03 -29.03
CA PRO A 5 -47.18 27.83 -28.21
C PRO A 5 -46.09 26.70 -28.23
N PRO A 6 -46.33 25.38 -27.98
CA PRO A 6 -47.49 24.69 -27.38
C PRO A 6 -47.19 23.72 -26.21
N PHE A 7 -48.23 23.47 -25.42
CA PHE A 7 -48.50 22.22 -24.69
C PHE A 7 -48.70 21.05 -25.67
N LEU A 8 -48.18 19.84 -25.33
CA LEU A 8 -48.86 18.57 -25.67
C LEU A 8 -48.31 17.37 -24.85
N ASN A 9 -49.16 16.93 -23.91
CA ASN A 9 -49.53 15.58 -23.44
C ASN A 9 -48.44 14.54 -23.09
N GLU A 10 -48.39 14.01 -21.86
CA GLU A 10 -49.33 13.06 -21.20
C GLU A 10 -49.45 11.69 -21.88
N ASP A 11 -49.21 10.67 -21.05
CA ASP A 11 -49.61 9.26 -21.16
C ASP A 11 -48.95 8.42 -22.29
N ASP A 12 -48.12 7.45 -21.91
CA ASP A 12 -48.63 6.11 -21.57
C ASP A 12 -47.51 5.07 -21.37
N ARG A 13 -47.74 4.21 -20.37
CA ARG A 13 -47.41 2.77 -20.30
C ARG A 13 -45.99 2.26 -19.94
N GLN A 14 -46.03 1.53 -18.82
CA GLN A 14 -45.23 0.35 -18.42
C GLN A 14 -43.94 0.67 -17.64
N GLY A 15 -43.80 0.43 -16.33
CA GLY A 15 -44.41 -0.53 -15.42
C GLY A 15 -43.27 -1.26 -14.67
N PRO A 16 -43.27 -1.36 -13.32
CA PRO A 16 -42.12 -1.87 -12.56
C PRO A 16 -42.03 -3.41 -12.59
N ARG A 17 -40.92 -3.96 -13.09
CA ARG A 17 -40.62 -5.40 -13.03
C ARG A 17 -40.23 -5.83 -11.61
N ARG A 18 -41.26 -6.21 -10.85
CA ARG A 18 -41.20 -6.95 -9.58
C ARG A 18 -40.78 -8.40 -9.90
N TRP A 19 -39.55 -8.78 -9.58
CA TRP A 19 -39.14 -10.19 -9.59
C TRP A 19 -39.48 -10.81 -8.25
N VAL A 20 -40.30 -11.86 -8.33
CA VAL A 20 -40.81 -12.66 -7.23
C VAL A 20 -39.78 -13.76 -6.93
N CYS A 21 -39.13 -13.72 -5.76
CA CYS A 21 -38.45 -14.90 -5.24
C CYS A 21 -39.50 -15.78 -4.58
N ARG A 22 -39.75 -16.94 -5.19
CA ARG A 22 -40.63 -18.01 -4.70
C ARG A 22 -39.74 -19.10 -4.11
N ASP A 23 -39.94 -19.39 -2.83
CA ASP A 23 -39.45 -20.57 -2.13
C ASP A 23 -39.68 -21.85 -2.94
N LEU A 24 -38.63 -22.64 -3.15
CA LEU A 24 -38.71 -24.10 -3.23
C LEU A 24 -37.40 -24.70 -2.72
N ALA A 25 -37.56 -25.66 -1.80
CA ALA A 25 -36.56 -26.30 -0.97
C ALA A 25 -35.54 -27.17 -1.73
N ALA A 26 -34.42 -27.41 -1.04
CA ALA A 26 -33.32 -28.32 -1.41
C ALA A 26 -33.78 -29.76 -1.72
N PRO A 27 -32.89 -30.54 -2.36
CA PRO A 27 -32.23 -31.56 -1.54
C PRO A 27 -30.71 -31.62 -1.74
N ALA A 28 -30.06 -32.11 -0.69
CA ALA A 28 -28.65 -32.43 -0.61
C ALA A 28 -28.17 -33.31 -1.78
N LEU A 29 -27.11 -32.86 -2.45
CA LEU A 29 -26.20 -33.76 -3.16
C LEU A 29 -24.87 -33.73 -2.40
N GLN A 30 -24.62 -34.80 -1.65
CA GLN A 30 -23.30 -35.14 -1.17
C GLN A 30 -22.40 -35.33 -2.40
N ASP A 31 -21.36 -34.51 -2.51
CA ASP A 31 -20.20 -34.80 -3.36
C ASP A 31 -19.11 -35.40 -2.46
N PRO A 32 -18.96 -36.73 -2.41
CA PRO A 32 -17.82 -37.38 -1.78
C PRO A 32 -16.69 -37.48 -2.82
N GLY A 33 -16.02 -36.36 -3.16
CA GLY A 33 -15.21 -36.39 -4.37
C GLY A 33 -14.12 -35.36 -4.60
N ARG A 34 -13.78 -34.45 -3.66
CA ARG A 34 -12.57 -33.61 -3.83
C ARG A 34 -11.61 -33.67 -2.64
N PRO A 35 -10.49 -34.41 -2.77
CA PRO A 35 -9.40 -34.37 -1.81
C PRO A 35 -8.53 -33.13 -2.10
N TYR A 36 -8.29 -32.31 -1.06
CA TYR A 36 -7.26 -31.27 -0.94
C TYR A 36 -7.26 -30.14 -1.99
N GLY A 37 -7.98 -29.04 -1.68
CA GLY A 37 -7.74 -27.72 -2.27
C GLY A 37 -6.99 -26.84 -1.29
N TYR A 38 -5.79 -26.40 -1.67
CA TYR A 38 -4.89 -25.49 -0.96
C TYR A 38 -5.58 -24.22 -0.43
N ASN A 39 -5.82 -24.12 0.88
CA ASN A 39 -6.18 -22.86 1.56
C ASN A 39 -4.97 -22.18 2.23
N GLY A 40 -3.75 -22.70 2.02
CA GLY A 40 -2.52 -22.18 2.64
C GLY A 40 -1.74 -21.17 1.79
N LEU A 41 -2.04 -21.02 0.50
CA LEU A 41 -1.32 -20.09 -0.40
C LEU A 41 -1.89 -18.67 -0.39
N THR A 42 -3.20 -18.50 -0.19
CA THR A 42 -3.83 -17.17 -0.19
C THR A 42 -3.44 -16.36 1.04
N MET A 43 -3.36 -16.98 2.21
CA MET A 43 -3.00 -16.29 3.45
C MET A 43 -1.55 -15.76 3.44
N THR A 44 -0.66 -16.39 2.67
CA THR A 44 0.73 -15.93 2.49
C THR A 44 0.84 -14.86 1.41
N GLU A 45 0.08 -14.96 0.31
CA GLU A 45 0.07 -13.94 -0.74
C GLU A 45 -0.52 -12.61 -0.24
N ASP A 46 -1.63 -12.65 0.50
CA ASP A 46 -2.23 -11.45 1.12
C ASP A 46 -1.26 -10.79 2.11
N ALA A 47 -0.57 -11.58 2.93
CA ALA A 47 0.41 -11.06 3.89
C ALA A 47 1.64 -10.42 3.20
N LEU A 48 2.08 -10.98 2.07
CA LEU A 48 3.18 -10.40 1.28
C LEU A 48 2.76 -9.11 0.57
N ALA A 49 1.53 -9.08 0.03
CA ALA A 49 0.97 -7.88 -0.57
C ALA A 49 0.84 -6.74 0.46
N ASP A 50 0.35 -7.03 1.66
CA ASP A 50 0.25 -6.06 2.75
C ASP A 50 1.62 -5.53 3.18
N ARG A 51 2.62 -6.42 3.27
CA ARG A 51 4.01 -6.02 3.57
C ARG A 51 4.58 -5.12 2.48
N LEU A 52 4.40 -5.49 1.21
CA LEU A 52 4.87 -4.69 0.08
C LEU A 52 4.22 -3.30 0.08
N ALA A 53 2.89 -3.22 0.26
CA ALA A 53 2.18 -1.95 0.35
C ALA A 53 2.67 -1.10 1.53
N SER A 54 2.91 -1.72 2.69
CA SER A 54 3.46 -1.04 3.87
C SER A 54 4.88 -0.50 3.62
N ALA A 55 5.75 -1.28 2.97
CA ALA A 55 7.10 -0.85 2.61
C ALA A 55 7.08 0.31 1.60
N GLN A 56 6.26 0.20 0.56
CA GLN A 56 6.06 1.25 -0.46
C GLN A 56 5.59 2.56 0.16
N GLN A 57 4.61 2.50 1.06
CA GLN A 57 4.12 3.68 1.76
C GLN A 57 5.21 4.30 2.64
N ALA A 58 5.88 3.51 3.46
CA ALA A 58 6.89 4.01 4.39
C ALA A 58 8.08 4.66 3.66
N VAL A 59 8.59 4.04 2.59
CA VAL A 59 9.69 4.63 1.81
C VAL A 59 9.26 5.90 1.08
N HIS A 60 8.02 5.96 0.58
CA HIS A 60 7.50 7.15 -0.08
C HIS A 60 7.46 8.34 0.87
N GLU A 61 6.92 8.14 2.07
CA GLU A 61 6.86 9.18 3.11
C GLU A 61 8.26 9.64 3.55
N LEU A 62 9.21 8.70 3.75
CA LEU A 62 10.60 9.04 4.06
C LEU A 62 11.26 9.89 2.97
N VAL A 63 11.07 9.52 1.70
CA VAL A 63 11.61 10.27 0.56
C VAL A 63 11.07 11.70 0.54
N GLU A 64 9.75 11.88 0.75
CA GLU A 64 9.12 13.21 0.78
C GLU A 64 9.65 14.07 1.94
N ILE A 65 9.78 13.49 3.14
CA ILE A 65 10.34 14.19 4.30
C ILE A 65 11.77 14.65 3.99
N VAL A 66 12.64 13.76 3.53
CA VAL A 66 14.03 14.10 3.19
C VAL A 66 14.09 15.16 2.09
N HIS A 67 13.26 15.01 1.05
CA HIS A 67 13.20 15.94 -0.07
C HIS A 67 12.82 17.36 0.38
N SER A 68 11.88 17.47 1.32
CA SER A 68 11.44 18.73 1.91
C SER A 68 12.54 19.42 2.74
N GLN A 69 13.45 18.65 3.34
CA GLN A 69 14.61 19.19 4.08
C GLN A 69 15.74 19.68 3.17
N GLY A 70 15.61 19.54 1.84
CA GLY A 70 16.61 20.00 0.87
C GLY A 70 17.88 19.14 0.80
N ARG A 71 17.93 17.98 1.46
CA ARG A 71 19.11 17.11 1.54
C ARG A 71 19.23 16.14 0.35
N ARG A 72 19.06 16.66 -0.87
CA ARG A 72 18.87 15.85 -2.10
C ARG A 72 20.15 15.29 -2.72
N THR A 73 21.32 15.73 -2.27
CA THR A 73 22.61 15.31 -2.84
C THR A 73 23.32 14.25 -2.00
N LEU A 74 22.72 13.82 -0.89
CA LEU A 74 23.32 12.83 0.01
C LEU A 74 23.11 11.42 -0.54
N GLY A 75 24.13 10.57 -0.42
CA GLY A 75 24.12 9.22 -0.99
C GLY A 75 22.97 8.36 -0.47
N TRP A 76 22.63 8.49 0.82
CA TRP A 76 21.50 7.77 1.40
C TRP A 76 20.14 8.25 0.87
N TYR A 77 20.01 9.51 0.39
CA TYR A 77 18.77 9.95 -0.27
C TYR A 77 18.61 9.29 -1.64
N LEU A 78 19.70 9.18 -2.40
CA LEU A 78 19.68 8.46 -3.67
C LEU A 78 19.34 6.98 -3.44
N MET A 79 19.91 6.35 -2.42
CA MET A 79 19.55 4.97 -2.07
C MET A 79 18.08 4.82 -1.64
N LEU A 80 17.48 5.79 -0.94
CA LEU A 80 16.04 5.76 -0.64
C LEU A 80 15.18 5.83 -1.92
N LEU A 81 15.61 6.59 -2.94
CA LEU A 81 14.95 6.60 -4.24
C LEU A 81 15.10 5.24 -4.93
N ASP A 82 16.29 4.65 -4.90
CA ASP A 82 16.53 3.33 -5.50
C ASP A 82 15.68 2.25 -4.81
N ILE A 83 15.51 2.30 -3.49
CA ILE A 83 14.63 1.39 -2.74
C ILE A 83 13.17 1.57 -3.15
N ARG A 84 12.71 2.82 -3.28
CA ARG A 84 11.35 3.11 -3.74
C ARG A 84 11.10 2.54 -5.13
N ASP A 85 12.06 2.71 -6.04
CA ASP A 85 11.94 2.21 -7.40
C ASP A 85 12.00 0.67 -7.43
N ALA A 86 12.83 0.04 -6.61
CA ALA A 86 12.87 -1.41 -6.44
C ALA A 86 11.54 -1.97 -5.88
N LEU A 87 10.94 -1.29 -4.90
CA LEU A 87 9.64 -1.67 -4.33
C LEU A 87 8.47 -1.50 -5.33
N ALA A 88 8.62 -0.65 -6.33
CA ALA A 88 7.61 -0.43 -7.38
C ALA A 88 7.79 -1.36 -8.60
N ASP A 89 8.81 -2.22 -8.61
CA ASP A 89 9.13 -3.09 -9.76
C ASP A 89 8.13 -4.24 -9.89
N THR A 90 7.09 -4.05 -10.71
CA THR A 90 6.06 -5.06 -10.96
C THR A 90 6.52 -6.22 -11.85
N SER A 91 7.78 -6.24 -12.30
CA SER A 91 8.31 -7.33 -13.13
C SER A 91 8.76 -8.56 -12.31
N LYS A 92 8.88 -8.42 -10.99
CA LYS A 92 9.36 -9.45 -10.05
C LYS A 92 8.25 -9.94 -9.13
N SER A 93 8.47 -11.08 -8.46
CA SER A 93 7.53 -11.53 -7.41
C SER A 93 7.65 -10.66 -6.15
N PRO A 94 6.59 -10.54 -5.33
CA PRO A 94 6.63 -9.79 -4.07
C PRO A 94 7.78 -10.19 -3.14
N GLU A 95 8.11 -11.49 -3.08
CA GLU A 95 9.22 -12.01 -2.27
C GLU A 95 10.57 -11.50 -2.76
N GLU A 96 10.81 -11.54 -4.08
CA GLU A 96 12.04 -11.02 -4.68
C GLU A 96 12.18 -9.51 -4.48
N ILE A 97 11.07 -8.77 -4.60
CA ILE A 97 11.02 -7.33 -4.36
C ILE A 97 11.40 -7.02 -2.90
N LEU A 98 10.73 -7.67 -1.94
CA LEU A 98 10.97 -7.46 -0.52
C LEU A 98 12.40 -7.84 -0.11
N SER A 99 12.93 -8.95 -0.62
CA SER A 99 14.30 -9.39 -0.37
C SER A 99 15.34 -8.42 -0.94
N THR A 100 15.12 -7.93 -2.17
CA THR A 100 15.99 -6.90 -2.78
C THR A 100 15.96 -5.61 -1.98
N ALA A 101 14.77 -5.15 -1.60
CA ALA A 101 14.59 -3.95 -0.79
C ALA A 101 15.25 -4.08 0.60
N ALA A 102 15.14 -5.24 1.25
CA ALA A 102 15.79 -5.52 2.53
C ALA A 102 17.31 -5.33 2.45
N ALA A 103 17.97 -5.91 1.44
CA ALA A 103 19.40 -5.77 1.24
C ALA A 103 19.83 -4.30 1.00
N MET A 104 19.00 -3.54 0.28
CA MET A 104 19.25 -2.12 0.03
C MET A 104 19.05 -1.26 1.29
N VAL A 105 18.02 -1.55 2.09
CA VAL A 105 17.77 -0.88 3.38
C VAL A 105 18.95 -1.11 4.34
N ASP A 106 19.46 -2.33 4.43
CA ASP A 106 20.62 -2.62 5.29
C ASP A 106 21.89 -1.88 4.81
N ALA A 107 22.06 -1.75 3.49
CA ALA A 107 23.17 -1.00 2.91
C ALA A 107 23.13 0.50 3.26
N ILE A 108 21.93 1.09 3.38
CA ILE A 108 21.77 2.50 3.78
C ILE A 108 22.33 2.80 5.17
N TYR A 109 22.32 1.82 6.08
CA TYR A 109 22.85 1.96 7.44
C TYR A 109 24.31 1.52 7.59
N THR A 110 24.94 1.11 6.49
CA THR A 110 26.32 0.63 6.50
C THR A 110 27.30 1.77 6.22
N GLY A 111 28.40 1.82 6.97
CA GLY A 111 29.50 2.76 6.76
C GLY A 111 29.38 4.10 7.49
N PRO A 112 30.38 4.98 7.34
CA PRO A 112 30.38 6.32 7.94
C PRO A 112 29.41 7.25 7.20
N HIS A 113 28.70 8.12 7.93
CA HIS A 113 27.72 9.07 7.39
C HIS A 113 26.51 8.42 6.71
N ASN A 114 25.87 7.51 7.44
CA ASN A 114 24.68 6.78 7.00
C ASN A 114 23.36 7.52 7.35
N PHE A 115 22.22 6.93 6.98
CA PHE A 115 20.91 7.56 7.20
C PHE A 115 20.55 7.77 8.68
N GLY A 116 21.21 7.07 9.63
CA GLY A 116 21.03 7.30 11.06
C GLY A 116 21.46 8.70 11.52
N GLU A 117 22.19 9.46 10.70
CA GLU A 117 22.54 10.86 10.97
C GLU A 117 21.47 11.86 10.48
N PHE A 118 20.40 11.37 9.84
CA PHE A 118 19.33 12.24 9.38
C PHE A 118 18.40 12.61 10.54
N PHE A 119 18.16 13.91 10.68
CA PHE A 119 17.17 14.47 11.57
C PHE A 119 16.58 15.74 10.93
N VAL A 120 15.31 15.98 11.21
CA VAL A 120 14.59 17.19 10.81
C VAL A 120 14.90 18.30 11.81
N ILE A 121 15.20 19.49 11.29
CA ILE A 121 15.45 20.68 12.09
C ILE A 121 14.23 21.60 12.00
N ARG A 122 13.66 21.96 13.15
CA ARG A 122 12.55 22.93 13.27
C ARG A 122 12.93 24.00 14.30
N SER A 123 12.24 25.14 14.23
CA SER A 123 12.42 26.22 15.21
C SER A 123 11.75 25.92 16.54
N ASP A 124 10.62 25.21 16.51
CA ASP A 124 9.94 24.73 17.71
C ASP A 124 10.48 23.35 18.13
N GLN A 125 10.77 23.19 19.42
CA GLN A 125 11.37 21.98 19.96
C GLN A 125 10.39 20.80 19.95
N VAL A 126 9.10 21.04 20.21
CA VAL A 126 8.08 19.99 20.22
C VAL A 126 7.84 19.50 18.80
N GLU A 127 7.73 20.41 17.83
CA GLU A 127 7.62 20.05 16.41
C GLU A 127 8.84 19.27 15.92
N MET A 128 10.05 19.62 16.40
CA MET A 128 11.27 18.88 16.08
C MET A 128 11.23 17.46 16.64
N ILE A 129 10.82 17.26 17.90
CA ILE A 129 10.73 15.94 18.51
C ILE A 129 9.72 15.07 17.75
N VAL A 130 8.50 15.58 17.54
CA VAL A 130 7.43 14.86 16.83
C VAL A 130 7.85 14.48 15.42
N ALA A 131 8.53 15.37 14.70
CA ALA A 131 9.00 15.09 13.34
C ALA A 131 10.06 13.97 13.30
N ASN A 132 10.96 13.92 14.29
CA ASN A 132 11.99 12.89 14.35
C ASN A 132 11.45 11.55 14.85
N GLU A 133 10.52 11.54 15.82
CA GLU A 133 9.79 10.34 16.24
C GLU A 133 9.04 9.72 15.05
N HIS A 134 8.37 10.55 14.23
CA HIS A 134 7.70 10.07 13.03
C HIS A 134 8.67 9.43 12.01
N ILE A 135 9.89 9.94 11.86
CA ILE A 135 10.92 9.32 11.01
C ILE A 135 11.35 7.96 11.56
N GLU A 136 11.52 7.84 12.87
CA GLU A 136 11.86 6.58 13.52
C GLU A 136 10.75 5.53 13.34
N GLU A 137 9.48 5.94 13.45
CA GLU A 137 8.32 5.10 13.19
C GLU A 137 8.29 4.60 11.74
N LEU A 138 8.48 5.50 10.77
CA LEU A 138 8.51 5.14 9.34
C LEU A 138 9.68 4.20 9.01
N THR A 139 10.85 4.47 9.59
CA THR A 139 12.02 3.61 9.45
C THR A 139 11.77 2.22 10.01
N THR A 140 11.19 2.14 11.20
CA THR A 140 10.85 0.87 11.85
C THR A 140 9.82 0.11 11.01
N ARG A 141 8.78 0.81 10.53
CA ARG A 141 7.76 0.23 9.65
C ARG A 141 8.36 -0.30 8.35
N LEU A 142 9.28 0.42 7.73
CA LEU A 142 9.98 -0.03 6.53
C LEU A 142 10.79 -1.30 6.81
N LEU A 143 11.59 -1.31 7.89
CA LEU A 143 12.38 -2.47 8.30
C LEU A 143 11.51 -3.69 8.59
N GLU A 144 10.44 -3.54 9.36
CA GLU A 144 9.50 -4.63 9.65
C GLU A 144 8.81 -5.16 8.38
N ALA A 145 8.49 -4.28 7.43
CA ALA A 145 7.85 -4.67 6.20
C ALA A 145 8.79 -5.51 5.31
N VAL A 146 10.05 -5.08 5.15
CA VAL A 146 11.02 -5.77 4.28
C VAL A 146 11.60 -7.03 4.91
N HIS A 147 11.90 -7.03 6.22
CA HIS A 147 12.47 -8.19 6.93
C HIS A 147 11.41 -9.14 7.52
N GLY A 148 10.19 -8.66 7.73
CA GLY A 148 9.14 -9.42 8.42
C GLY A 148 9.24 -9.25 9.95
N LYS A 149 8.11 -9.39 10.64
CA LYS A 149 8.06 -9.31 12.10
C LYS A 149 8.74 -10.53 12.72
N GLY A 150 10.01 -10.43 13.11
CA GLY A 150 10.64 -11.38 14.03
C GLY A 150 12.01 -11.95 13.66
N GLU A 151 12.69 -11.49 12.61
CA GLU A 151 14.07 -11.90 12.32
C GLU A 151 15.06 -10.77 12.68
N ARG A 152 15.37 -10.64 13.97
CA ARG A 152 16.59 -9.98 14.49
C ARG A 152 17.18 -10.81 15.62
#